data_AF-C9RC88-F1
#
_entry.id   AF-C9RC88-F1
#
_cell.length_a   1.000
_cell.length_b   1.000
_cell.length_c   1.000
_cell.angle_alpha   90.00
_cell.angle_beta   90.00
_cell.angle_gamma   90.00
#
_symmetry.space_group_name_H-M   'P 1'
#
loop_
_entity.id
_entity.type
_entity.pdbx_description
1 polymer ?
#
loop_
_entity_poly.entity_id
_entity_poly.type
_entity_poly.pdbx_seq_one_letter_code
_entity_poly.pdbx_strand_id
1 'polypeptide(L)'
;MTGQLMRFTEGENVAFPGCAREGNLLATLLYFPEDYARHFGGDYEDYLIERHFFLRDVYGSGEPVRVVTVPFLREEFLKSGLPDTPEGHVTWALRAAKNPEKLLKLREKAGALPGPQLEEAFACRVVFAAFTLPVRGAAELAYLRRNLRAKFVRQAAKRLGEACLSGLPPFRALSRRRASGVGLAVGDAPVSAEAAGDLAFVLEDERGVEAPGFASMNGVLRVDGEDTPVWPEEFGPDEELVFTVFLPLVFGGDITTATLAAFRVAEGRLNKEKRTVLEQELKGVFLGFLPGDYPYYRAALSTLTLVPSWKIPEFLEELQARTARLTARFYGPPGLSVVGNGYLRRVK
;
A
#
# COMPACT_ATOMS: atom_id res chain seq x y z
N MET A 1 -1.04 2.03 19.84
CA MET A 1 -2.13 2.99 20.14
C MET A 1 -3.37 2.49 19.44
N THR A 2 -4.40 2.13 20.20
CA THR A 2 -5.68 1.63 19.68
C THR A 2 -6.38 2.75 18.92
N GLY A 3 -6.55 2.59 17.61
CA GLY A 3 -7.34 3.50 16.79
C GLY A 3 -8.73 3.65 17.38
N GLN A 4 -8.99 4.80 17.99
CA GLN A 4 -10.34 5.20 18.33
C GLN A 4 -11.07 5.40 17.00
N LEU A 5 -11.83 4.38 16.60
CA LEU A 5 -12.96 4.53 15.70
C LEU A 5 -13.81 5.67 16.26
N MET A 6 -13.85 6.79 15.55
CA MET A 6 -14.75 7.89 15.89
C MET A 6 -16.16 7.30 15.96
N ARG A 7 -16.79 7.43 17.14
CA ARG A 7 -18.22 7.14 17.28
C ARG A 7 -18.97 8.11 16.39
N PHE A 8 -19.57 7.59 15.32
CA PHE A 8 -20.45 8.35 14.43
C PHE A 8 -21.63 8.89 15.24
N THR A 9 -21.62 10.19 15.53
CA THR A 9 -22.73 10.86 16.19
C THR A 9 -23.88 11.09 15.20
N GLU A 10 -25.13 10.92 15.66
CA GLU A 10 -26.33 11.17 14.87
C GLU A 10 -26.28 12.56 14.21
N GLY A 11 -26.37 12.61 12.88
CA GLY A 11 -26.41 13.86 12.12
C GLY A 11 -25.09 14.32 11.50
N GLU A 12 -23.98 13.61 11.68
CA GLU A 12 -22.77 13.90 10.93
C GLU A 12 -22.87 13.32 9.51
N ASN A 13 -22.69 14.19 8.51
CA ASN A 13 -22.54 13.83 7.11
C ASN A 13 -21.54 12.68 7.00
N VAL A 14 -22.07 11.48 6.76
CA VAL A 14 -21.27 10.32 6.37
C VAL A 14 -20.43 10.78 5.19
N ALA A 15 -19.10 10.83 5.35
CA ALA A 15 -18.18 11.60 4.51
C ALA A 15 -18.02 11.11 3.05
N PHE A 16 -19.05 10.45 2.51
CA PHE A 16 -19.16 10.05 1.11
C PHE A 16 -20.40 10.72 0.47
N PRO A 17 -20.26 11.39 -0.70
CA PRO A 17 -21.39 12.03 -1.38
C PRO A 17 -22.58 11.09 -1.57
N GLY A 18 -23.78 11.57 -1.23
CA GLY A 18 -25.02 10.81 -1.41
C GLY A 18 -25.34 9.82 -0.29
N CYS A 19 -24.66 9.86 0.85
CA CYS A 19 -24.99 9.00 2.00
C CYS A 19 -25.70 9.78 3.12
N ALA A 20 -26.73 9.17 3.71
CA ALA A 20 -27.39 9.66 4.92
C ALA A 20 -27.68 8.50 5.88
N ARG A 21 -27.43 8.71 7.17
CA ARG A 21 -27.66 7.73 8.23
C ARG A 21 -28.73 8.22 9.20
N GLU A 22 -29.57 7.30 9.65
CA GLU A 22 -30.50 7.53 10.77
C GLU A 22 -30.61 6.25 11.61
N GLY A 23 -30.14 6.30 12.86
CA GLY A 23 -29.94 5.12 13.69
C GLY A 23 -29.10 4.05 12.99
N ASN A 24 -29.70 2.87 12.82
CA ASN A 24 -29.06 1.73 12.15
C ASN A 24 -29.34 1.65 10.63
N LEU A 25 -30.00 2.65 10.03
CA LEU A 25 -30.25 2.71 8.60
C LEU A 25 -29.25 3.64 7.93
N LEU A 26 -28.53 3.14 6.92
CA LEU A 26 -27.72 3.95 6.02
C LEU A 26 -28.36 3.94 4.62
N ALA A 27 -28.92 5.08 4.22
CA ALA A 27 -29.37 5.30 2.85
C ALA A 27 -28.19 5.75 1.99
N THR A 28 -27.97 5.06 0.87
CA THR A 28 -26.84 5.30 -0.02
C THR A 28 -27.38 5.56 -1.42
N LEU A 29 -27.33 6.81 -1.83
CA LEU A 29 -27.79 7.22 -3.14
C LEU A 29 -26.81 6.74 -4.20
N LEU A 30 -27.34 6.26 -5.32
CA LEU A 30 -26.55 5.94 -6.51
C LEU A 30 -26.96 6.91 -7.61
N TYR A 31 -26.07 7.86 -7.92
CA TYR A 31 -26.24 8.75 -9.06
C TYR A 31 -26.02 7.99 -10.37
N PHE A 32 -26.73 8.36 -11.43
CA PHE A 32 -26.39 7.98 -12.80
C PHE A 32 -25.31 8.94 -13.35
N PRO A 33 -24.58 8.57 -14.43
CA PRO A 33 -23.46 9.36 -14.93
C PRO A 33 -23.79 10.84 -15.15
N GLU A 34 -24.93 11.13 -15.76
CA GLU A 34 -25.35 12.49 -16.11
C GLU A 34 -25.66 13.35 -14.88
N ASP A 35 -26.32 12.75 -13.89
CA ASP A 35 -26.64 13.44 -12.63
C ASP A 35 -25.39 13.60 -11.77
N TYR A 36 -24.51 12.61 -11.72
CA TYR A 36 -23.23 12.72 -11.01
C TYR A 36 -22.37 13.86 -11.58
N ALA A 37 -22.19 13.86 -12.91
CA ALA A 37 -21.42 14.88 -13.60
C ALA A 37 -21.97 16.29 -13.37
N ARG A 38 -23.31 16.43 -13.26
CA ARG A 38 -23.96 17.71 -13.00
C ARG A 38 -23.68 18.26 -11.60
N HIS A 39 -23.63 17.41 -10.58
CA HIS A 39 -23.59 17.87 -9.18
C HIS A 39 -22.20 17.84 -8.56
N PHE A 40 -21.32 16.94 -8.99
CA PHE A 40 -19.99 16.75 -8.40
C PHE A 40 -18.86 16.94 -9.41
N GLY A 41 -19.14 16.76 -10.70
CA GLY A 41 -18.10 16.65 -11.73
C GLY A 41 -17.20 15.44 -11.50
N GLY A 42 -16.13 15.33 -12.31
CA GLY A 42 -15.14 14.25 -12.17
C GLY A 42 -15.52 12.96 -12.89
N ASP A 43 -14.79 11.89 -12.57
CA ASP A 43 -14.90 10.58 -13.20
C ASP A 43 -15.94 9.71 -12.49
N TYR A 44 -16.94 9.25 -13.22
CA TYR A 44 -18.04 8.46 -12.68
C TYR A 44 -17.59 7.05 -12.26
N GLU A 45 -16.62 6.47 -12.96
CA GLU A 45 -16.11 5.14 -12.64
C GLU A 45 -15.28 5.18 -11.34
N ASP A 46 -14.55 6.28 -11.10
CA ASP A 46 -13.88 6.53 -9.81
C ASP A 46 -14.90 6.64 -8.66
N TYR A 47 -16.00 7.36 -8.87
CA TYR A 47 -17.10 7.45 -7.89
C TYR A 47 -17.66 6.07 -7.53
N LEU A 48 -17.88 5.20 -8.51
CA LEU A 48 -18.40 3.85 -8.26
C LEU A 48 -17.43 3.02 -7.42
N ILE A 49 -16.12 3.12 -7.69
CA ILE A 49 -15.06 2.44 -6.93
C ILE A 49 -14.97 2.99 -5.50
N GLU A 50 -14.94 4.30 -5.32
CA GLU A 50 -14.89 4.91 -3.98
C GLU A 50 -16.13 4.56 -3.17
N ARG A 51 -17.31 4.54 -3.80
CA ARG A 51 -18.55 4.08 -3.18
C ARG A 51 -18.43 2.62 -2.75
N HIS A 52 -17.86 1.75 -3.59
CA HIS A 52 -17.69 0.34 -3.26
C HIS A 52 -16.85 0.15 -2.00
N PHE A 53 -15.67 0.79 -1.93
CA PHE A 53 -14.79 0.67 -0.77
C PHE A 53 -15.38 1.33 0.48
N PHE A 54 -16.05 2.47 0.34
CA PHE A 54 -16.80 3.08 1.43
C PHE A 54 -17.84 2.10 2.03
N LEU A 55 -18.64 1.43 1.20
CA LEU A 55 -19.63 0.47 1.68
C LEU A 55 -18.99 -0.77 2.29
N ARG A 56 -17.89 -1.27 1.71
CA ARG A 56 -17.10 -2.37 2.29
C ARG A 56 -16.66 -2.03 3.71
N ASP A 57 -16.15 -0.82 3.92
CA ASP A 57 -15.65 -0.37 5.22
C ASP A 57 -16.79 -0.21 6.25
N VAL A 58 -17.97 0.26 5.81
CA VAL A 58 -19.19 0.28 6.65
C VAL A 58 -19.55 -1.12 7.13
N TYR A 59 -19.58 -2.11 6.23
CA TYR A 59 -19.85 -3.50 6.62
C TYR A 59 -18.75 -4.10 7.51
N GLY A 60 -17.49 -3.71 7.29
CA GLY A 60 -16.34 -4.17 8.08
C GLY A 60 -16.24 -3.56 9.48
N SER A 61 -16.97 -2.46 9.76
CA SER A 61 -16.93 -1.74 11.04
C SER A 61 -17.44 -2.55 12.25
N GLY A 62 -18.16 -3.66 12.01
CA GLY A 62 -18.79 -4.46 13.06
C GLY A 62 -20.06 -3.83 13.66
N GLU A 63 -20.43 -2.62 13.23
CA GLU A 63 -21.70 -1.99 13.63
C GLU A 63 -22.89 -2.63 12.90
N PRO A 64 -24.03 -2.87 13.58
CA PRO A 64 -25.23 -3.41 12.94
C PRO A 64 -25.93 -2.33 12.10
N VAL A 65 -25.40 -2.06 10.90
CA VAL A 65 -25.94 -1.07 9.96
C VAL A 65 -26.65 -1.76 8.79
N ARG A 66 -27.93 -1.44 8.60
CA ARG A 66 -28.70 -1.79 7.41
C ARG A 66 -28.40 -0.77 6.31
N VAL A 67 -27.65 -1.19 5.30
CA VAL A 67 -27.36 -0.37 4.11
C VAL A 67 -28.46 -0.55 3.06
N VAL A 68 -28.98 0.55 2.55
CA VAL A 68 -30.00 0.57 1.49
C VAL A 68 -29.51 1.44 0.33
N THR A 69 -29.27 0.82 -0.82
CA THR A 69 -28.99 1.54 -2.07
C THR A 69 -30.29 2.07 -2.67
N VAL A 70 -30.32 3.38 -2.93
CA VAL A 70 -31.45 4.10 -3.55
C VAL A 70 -30.98 4.69 -4.89
N PRO A 71 -31.51 4.25 -6.04
CA PRO A 71 -31.16 4.86 -7.32
C PRO A 71 -31.69 6.29 -7.41
N PHE A 72 -30.87 7.23 -7.85
CA PHE A 72 -31.27 8.62 -8.05
C PHE A 72 -31.99 8.76 -9.39
N LEU A 73 -33.31 8.81 -9.36
CA LEU A 73 -34.11 9.13 -10.53
C LEU A 73 -34.53 10.58 -10.42
N ARG A 74 -33.86 11.46 -11.17
CA ARG A 74 -34.07 12.91 -11.10
C ARG A 74 -35.54 13.31 -11.19
N GLU A 75 -36.29 12.74 -12.12
CA GLU A 75 -37.73 13.04 -12.28
C GLU A 75 -38.56 12.67 -11.03
N GLU A 76 -38.19 11.59 -10.34
CA GLU A 76 -38.84 11.15 -9.10
C GLU A 76 -38.37 11.97 -7.88
N PHE A 77 -37.14 12.46 -7.93
CA PHE A 77 -36.61 13.40 -6.95
C PHE A 77 -37.33 14.76 -7.04
N LEU A 78 -37.48 15.34 -8.23
CA LEU A 78 -38.12 16.64 -8.43
C LEU A 78 -39.58 16.66 -7.94
N LYS A 79 -40.28 15.53 -8.01
CA LYS A 79 -41.65 15.37 -7.45
C LYS A 79 -41.72 15.51 -5.93
N SER A 80 -40.58 15.45 -5.22
CA SER A 80 -40.55 15.54 -3.76
C SER A 80 -40.65 16.97 -3.22
N GLY A 81 -40.45 17.98 -4.07
CA GLY A 81 -40.43 19.39 -3.67
C GLY A 81 -39.21 19.80 -2.85
N LEU A 82 -38.20 18.94 -2.73
CA LEU A 82 -36.92 19.27 -2.09
C LEU A 82 -36.03 20.07 -3.06
N PRO A 83 -35.14 20.94 -2.55
CA PRO A 83 -34.19 21.68 -3.39
C PRO A 83 -33.20 20.72 -4.06
N ASP A 84 -32.87 20.96 -5.33
CA ASP A 84 -31.93 20.17 -6.16
C ASP A 84 -30.48 20.39 -5.74
N THR A 85 -30.17 20.01 -4.50
CA THR A 85 -28.85 20.08 -3.87
C THR A 85 -28.47 18.73 -3.28
N PRO A 86 -27.17 18.46 -3.05
CA PRO A 86 -26.72 17.22 -2.41
C PRO A 86 -27.47 16.88 -1.12
N GLU A 87 -27.79 17.89 -0.28
CA GLU A 87 -28.53 17.74 0.97
C GLU A 87 -30.00 17.33 0.73
N GLY A 88 -30.62 17.93 -0.30
CA GLY A 88 -31.95 17.53 -0.75
C GLY A 88 -31.98 16.08 -1.24
N HIS A 89 -30.95 15.66 -1.98
CA HIS A 89 -30.83 14.30 -2.50
C HIS A 89 -30.71 13.27 -1.39
N VAL A 90 -29.84 13.50 -0.41
CA VAL A 90 -29.67 12.55 0.72
C VAL A 90 -30.92 12.50 1.61
N THR A 91 -31.61 13.62 1.81
CA THR A 91 -32.90 13.68 2.51
C THR A 91 -33.95 12.84 1.79
N TRP A 92 -34.03 12.98 0.47
CA TRP A 92 -34.93 12.17 -0.36
C TRP A 92 -34.57 10.68 -0.31
N ALA A 93 -33.28 10.35 -0.35
CA ALA A 93 -32.77 8.98 -0.26
C ALA A 93 -33.21 8.31 1.04
N LEU A 94 -33.04 9.01 2.17
CA LEU A 94 -33.42 8.52 3.49
C LEU A 94 -34.93 8.28 3.59
N ARG A 95 -35.75 9.22 3.08
CA ARG A 95 -37.22 9.04 2.98
C ARG A 95 -37.60 7.84 2.13
N ALA A 96 -36.91 7.61 1.01
CA ALA A 96 -37.14 6.46 0.14
C ALA A 96 -36.70 5.15 0.80
N ALA A 97 -35.55 5.12 1.48
CA ALA A 97 -35.02 3.94 2.15
C ALA A 97 -35.91 3.43 3.29
N LYS A 98 -36.62 4.34 3.98
CA LYS A 98 -37.61 4.01 5.01
C LYS A 98 -38.92 3.45 4.45
N ASN A 99 -39.20 3.60 3.15
CA ASN A 99 -40.43 3.14 2.52
C ASN A 99 -40.14 2.03 1.48
N PRO A 100 -40.34 0.75 1.85
CA PRO A 100 -40.04 -0.38 0.99
C PRO A 100 -40.77 -0.36 -0.36
N GLU A 101 -42.04 0.06 -0.39
CA GLU A 101 -42.84 0.13 -1.63
C GLU A 101 -42.31 1.19 -2.59
N LYS A 102 -41.96 2.36 -2.06
CA LYS A 102 -41.35 3.43 -2.86
C LYS A 102 -40.00 2.97 -3.41
N LEU A 103 -39.18 2.34 -2.58
CA LEU A 103 -37.88 1.82 -2.99
C LEU A 103 -38.00 0.76 -4.10
N LEU A 104 -38.97 -0.14 -4.00
CA LEU A 104 -39.25 -1.16 -5.02
C LEU A 104 -39.58 -0.49 -6.37
N LYS A 105 -40.51 0.47 -6.38
CA LYS A 105 -40.88 1.23 -7.58
C LYS A 105 -39.71 1.99 -8.20
N LEU A 106 -38.84 2.57 -7.37
CA LEU A 106 -37.63 3.23 -7.84
C LEU A 106 -36.66 2.25 -8.50
N ARG A 107 -36.48 1.05 -7.94
CA ARG A 107 -35.62 0.00 -8.51
C ARG A 107 -36.18 -0.55 -9.83
N GLU A 108 -37.48 -0.79 -9.90
CA GLU A 108 -38.15 -1.24 -11.13
C GLU A 108 -37.98 -0.22 -12.26
N LYS A 109 -38.13 1.08 -11.96
CA LYS A 109 -37.92 2.16 -12.93
C LYS A 109 -36.46 2.33 -13.35
N ALA A 110 -35.54 2.21 -12.39
CA ALA A 110 -34.11 2.40 -12.64
C ALA A 110 -33.50 1.28 -13.49
N GLY A 111 -34.05 0.06 -13.41
CA GLY A 111 -33.51 -1.10 -14.12
C GLY A 111 -32.17 -1.56 -13.54
N ALA A 112 -31.23 -1.89 -14.43
CA ALA A 112 -29.90 -2.34 -14.03
C ALA A 112 -29.07 -1.18 -13.46
N LEU A 113 -28.63 -1.32 -12.21
CA LEU A 113 -27.79 -0.31 -11.56
C LEU A 113 -26.33 -0.49 -11.99
N PRO A 114 -25.62 0.61 -12.32
CA PRO A 114 -24.20 0.55 -12.64
C PRO A 114 -23.38 0.06 -11.45
N GLY A 115 -22.35 -0.75 -11.72
CA GLY A 115 -21.44 -1.32 -10.74
C GLY A 115 -20.00 -0.84 -10.96
N PRO A 116 -19.15 -0.91 -9.92
CA PRO A 116 -17.74 -0.55 -10.02
C PRO A 116 -16.97 -1.53 -10.93
N GLN A 117 -16.08 -1.00 -11.77
CA GLN A 117 -15.07 -1.77 -12.50
C GLN A 117 -13.87 -2.03 -11.59
N LEU A 118 -14.01 -3.01 -10.69
CA LEU A 118 -12.97 -3.32 -9.70
C LEU A 118 -11.68 -3.85 -10.34
N GLU A 119 -11.79 -4.42 -11.54
CA GLU A 119 -10.66 -4.88 -12.34
C GLU A 119 -9.71 -3.76 -12.76
N GLU A 120 -10.17 -2.50 -12.79
CA GLU A 120 -9.33 -1.32 -13.08
C GLU A 120 -8.93 -0.56 -11.81
N ALA A 121 -9.42 -0.96 -10.64
CA ALA A 121 -9.13 -0.28 -9.38
C ALA A 121 -7.61 -0.30 -9.13
N PHE A 122 -7.06 0.89 -8.92
CA PHE A 122 -5.64 1.05 -8.64
C PHE A 122 -5.32 0.47 -7.26
N ALA A 123 -4.26 -0.33 -7.21
CA ALA A 123 -3.72 -0.86 -5.97
C ALA A 123 -2.20 -0.88 -6.02
N CYS A 124 -1.60 -0.72 -4.85
CA CYS A 124 -0.19 -1.03 -4.65
C CYS A 124 -0.04 -2.36 -3.90
N ARG A 125 1.05 -3.06 -4.20
CA ARG A 125 1.52 -4.24 -3.47
C ARG A 125 3.01 -4.08 -3.21
N VAL A 126 3.42 -4.32 -1.97
CA VAL A 126 4.79 -4.08 -1.52
C VAL A 126 5.46 -5.40 -1.20
N VAL A 127 6.63 -5.61 -1.81
CA VAL A 127 7.55 -6.69 -1.47
C VAL A 127 8.85 -6.04 -1.03
N PHE A 128 9.43 -6.50 0.08
CA PHE A 128 10.70 -6.00 0.55
C PHE A 128 11.82 -6.95 0.19
N ALA A 129 12.93 -6.40 -0.31
CA ALA A 129 14.20 -7.11 -0.33
C ALA A 129 14.88 -6.89 1.03
N ALA A 130 14.87 -7.93 1.87
CA ALA A 130 15.50 -7.93 3.18
C ALA A 130 16.96 -8.36 3.07
N PHE A 131 17.88 -7.56 3.61
CA PHE A 131 19.31 -7.84 3.66
C PHE A 131 19.78 -7.80 5.10
N THR A 132 20.56 -8.80 5.50
CA THR A 132 21.26 -8.82 6.79
C THR A 132 22.74 -8.57 6.57
N LEU A 133 23.29 -7.55 7.23
CA LEU A 133 24.71 -7.19 7.14
C LEU A 133 25.26 -6.82 8.52
N PRO A 134 26.53 -7.13 8.81
CA PRO A 134 27.23 -6.46 9.90
C PRO A 134 27.32 -4.95 9.60
N VAL A 135 27.59 -4.15 10.62
CA VAL A 135 27.85 -2.71 10.55
C VAL A 135 28.87 -2.41 11.62
N ARG A 136 29.96 -1.74 11.24
CA ARG A 136 31.04 -1.34 12.15
C ARG A 136 31.09 0.18 12.29
N GLY A 137 30.93 0.64 13.51
CA GLY A 137 30.99 2.07 13.84
C GLY A 137 29.78 2.88 13.37
N ALA A 138 29.67 4.09 13.91
CA ALA A 138 28.62 5.04 13.55
C ALA A 138 28.71 5.55 12.09
N ALA A 139 29.89 5.47 11.45
CA ALA A 139 30.09 5.96 10.08
C ALA A 139 29.41 5.06 9.03
N GLU A 140 29.54 3.74 9.14
CA GLU A 140 28.83 2.79 8.27
C GLU A 140 27.32 2.87 8.49
N LEU A 141 26.91 3.01 9.75
CA LEU A 141 25.52 3.22 10.15
C LEU A 141 24.92 4.48 9.51
N ALA A 142 25.65 5.60 9.56
CA ALA A 142 25.24 6.86 8.95
C ALA A 142 25.20 6.78 7.41
N TYR A 143 26.01 5.92 6.80
CA TYR A 143 26.00 5.70 5.35
C TYR A 143 24.74 4.95 4.89
N LEU A 144 24.29 3.95 5.66
CA LEU A 144 23.03 3.23 5.40
C LEU A 144 21.77 4.12 5.47
N ARG A 145 21.85 5.24 6.21
CA ARG A 145 20.78 6.25 6.28
C ARG A 145 20.67 7.14 5.03
N ARG A 146 21.66 7.12 4.13
CA ARG A 146 21.68 8.04 2.98
C ARG A 146 20.85 7.50 1.83
N ASN A 147 20.09 8.40 1.21
CA ASN A 147 19.38 8.09 -0.02
C ASN A 147 20.36 7.72 -1.14
N LEU A 148 20.03 6.66 -1.86
CA LEU A 148 20.66 6.27 -3.10
C LEU A 148 20.43 7.31 -4.18
N ARG A 149 21.38 7.37 -5.12
CA ARG A 149 21.21 8.24 -6.28
C ARG A 149 20.05 7.71 -7.12
N ALA A 150 19.03 8.55 -7.34
CA ALA A 150 17.85 8.23 -8.13
C ALA A 150 18.17 7.67 -9.54
N LYS A 151 19.30 8.04 -10.15
CA LYS A 151 19.74 7.47 -11.43
C LYS A 151 19.99 5.94 -11.33
N PHE A 152 20.65 5.48 -10.27
CA PHE A 152 20.91 4.05 -10.06
C PHE A 152 19.63 3.30 -9.72
N VAL A 153 18.78 3.87 -8.86
CA VAL A 153 17.49 3.27 -8.49
C VAL A 153 16.61 3.09 -9.72
N ARG A 154 16.50 4.11 -10.60
CA ARG A 154 15.74 4.01 -11.87
C ARG A 154 16.28 2.92 -12.80
N GLN A 155 17.60 2.82 -12.93
CA GLN A 155 18.22 1.81 -13.78
C GLN A 155 17.89 0.40 -13.27
N ALA A 156 17.97 0.20 -11.96
CA ALA A 156 17.60 -1.07 -11.36
C ALA A 156 16.10 -1.33 -11.48
N ALA A 157 15.23 -0.37 -11.15
CA ALA A 157 13.78 -0.51 -11.29
C ALA A 157 13.37 -0.90 -12.71
N LYS A 158 14.01 -0.32 -13.74
CA LYS A 158 13.80 -0.71 -15.13
C LYS A 158 14.14 -2.18 -15.37
N ARG A 159 15.34 -2.63 -14.98
CA ARG A 159 15.81 -4.00 -15.21
C ARG A 159 15.02 -5.03 -14.38
N LEU A 160 14.68 -4.68 -13.14
CA LEU A 160 13.79 -5.44 -12.29
C LEU A 160 12.40 -5.54 -12.89
N GLY A 161 11.88 -4.45 -13.46
CA GLY A 161 10.63 -4.41 -14.21
C GLY A 161 10.64 -5.35 -15.41
N GLU A 162 11.70 -5.30 -16.23
CA GLU A 162 11.88 -6.22 -17.38
C GLU A 162 11.88 -7.69 -16.93
N ALA A 163 12.55 -8.02 -15.83
CA ALA A 163 12.61 -9.39 -15.30
C ALA A 163 11.26 -9.85 -14.69
N CYS A 164 10.63 -9.02 -13.87
CA CYS A 164 9.49 -9.41 -13.03
C CYS A 164 8.14 -9.20 -13.72
N LEU A 165 8.00 -8.16 -14.56
CA LEU A 165 6.74 -7.75 -15.18
C LEU A 165 6.59 -8.26 -16.62
N SER A 166 7.56 -9.05 -17.10
CA SER A 166 7.49 -9.70 -18.42
C SER A 166 6.16 -10.44 -18.63
N GLY A 167 5.48 -10.08 -19.73
CA GLY A 167 4.17 -10.62 -20.11
C GLY A 167 2.97 -9.96 -19.43
N LEU A 168 3.18 -8.92 -18.62
CA LEU A 168 2.11 -8.08 -18.06
C LEU A 168 2.04 -6.76 -18.83
N PRO A 169 0.84 -6.16 -18.97
CA PRO A 169 0.71 -4.86 -19.62
C PRO A 169 1.42 -3.77 -18.80
N PRO A 170 2.03 -2.76 -19.46
CA PRO A 170 2.70 -1.68 -18.77
C PRO A 170 1.69 -0.79 -18.04
N PHE A 171 2.12 -0.21 -16.91
CA PHE A 171 1.32 0.72 -16.15
C PHE A 171 0.83 1.92 -16.98
N ARG A 172 -0.47 2.21 -16.86
CA ARG A 172 -1.09 3.44 -17.33
C ARG A 172 -2.15 3.88 -16.33
N ALA A 173 -2.02 5.10 -15.83
CA ALA A 173 -3.08 5.76 -15.07
C ALA A 173 -4.26 6.07 -16.02
N LEU A 174 -5.46 5.62 -15.63
CA LEU A 174 -6.70 5.92 -16.34
C LEU A 174 -7.39 7.14 -15.71
N SER A 175 -7.35 7.21 -14.38
CA SER A 175 -7.92 8.27 -13.55
C SER A 175 -7.14 8.39 -12.23
N ARG A 176 -7.71 8.97 -11.18
CA ARG A 176 -7.08 9.01 -9.85
C ARG A 176 -7.10 7.64 -9.17
N ARG A 177 -8.22 6.94 -9.30
CA ARG A 177 -8.46 5.64 -8.64
C ARG A 177 -8.34 4.44 -9.57
N ARG A 178 -8.10 4.65 -10.86
CA ARG A 178 -8.00 3.57 -11.84
C ARG A 178 -6.69 3.57 -12.60
N ALA A 179 -6.23 2.36 -12.89
CA ALA A 179 -5.07 2.10 -13.70
C ALA A 179 -5.31 0.86 -14.56
N SER A 180 -4.42 0.67 -15.54
CA SER A 180 -4.29 -0.57 -16.28
C SER A 180 -2.84 -1.00 -16.29
N GLY A 181 -2.61 -2.31 -16.22
CA GLY A 181 -1.27 -2.88 -16.17
C GLY A 181 -0.54 -2.55 -14.89
N VAL A 182 0.77 -2.81 -14.88
CA VAL A 182 1.59 -2.75 -13.67
C VAL A 182 2.94 -2.11 -13.93
N GLY A 183 3.43 -1.38 -12.92
CA GLY A 183 4.74 -0.77 -12.87
C GLY A 183 5.47 -1.13 -11.59
N LEU A 184 6.75 -0.76 -11.51
CA LEU A 184 7.60 -1.00 -10.35
C LEU A 184 8.29 0.29 -9.96
N ALA A 185 8.19 0.66 -8.68
CA ALA A 185 9.04 1.67 -8.04
C ALA A 185 9.91 0.99 -6.96
N VAL A 186 11.16 1.43 -6.82
CA VAL A 186 12.10 0.91 -5.82
C VAL A 186 12.44 2.04 -4.85
N GLY A 187 12.49 1.72 -3.56
CA GLY A 187 12.93 2.67 -2.52
C GLY A 187 14.32 3.23 -2.81
N ASP A 188 14.51 4.52 -2.59
CA ASP A 188 15.82 5.15 -2.63
C ASP A 188 16.59 5.00 -1.31
N ALA A 189 15.96 4.54 -0.23
CA ALA A 189 16.62 4.20 1.03
C ALA A 189 16.04 2.89 1.60
N PRO A 190 16.79 2.19 2.47
CA PRO A 190 16.24 1.08 3.20
C PRO A 190 15.45 1.58 4.41
N VAL A 191 14.47 0.79 4.84
CA VAL A 191 13.66 1.02 6.05
C VAL A 191 13.97 -0.01 7.13
N SER A 192 13.61 0.31 8.37
CA SER A 192 13.72 -0.64 9.49
C SER A 192 12.68 -1.73 9.38
N ALA A 193 12.87 -2.78 10.20
CA ALA A 193 11.83 -3.75 10.50
C ALA A 193 10.51 -3.10 10.95
N GLU A 194 10.57 -2.07 11.80
CA GLU A 194 9.40 -1.37 12.33
C GLU A 194 8.71 -0.53 11.26
N ALA A 195 9.47 0.28 10.53
CA ALA A 195 8.93 1.14 9.48
C ALA A 195 8.49 0.36 8.23
N ALA A 196 8.97 -0.87 8.01
CA ALA A 196 8.53 -1.69 6.87
C ALA A 196 7.03 -2.00 6.93
N GLY A 197 6.49 -2.26 8.12
CA GLY A 197 5.06 -2.51 8.31
C GLY A 197 4.22 -1.26 8.03
N ASP A 198 4.62 -0.13 8.62
CA ASP A 198 3.92 1.14 8.48
C ASP A 198 3.98 1.67 7.04
N LEU A 199 5.15 1.61 6.39
CA LEU A 199 5.30 1.99 4.99
C LEU A 199 4.45 1.10 4.07
N ALA A 200 4.42 -0.22 4.31
CA ALA A 200 3.56 -1.11 3.55
C ALA A 200 2.08 -0.76 3.75
N PHE A 201 1.66 -0.49 4.98
CA PHE A 201 0.29 -0.07 5.27
C PHE A 201 -0.08 1.22 4.52
N VAL A 202 0.77 2.25 4.59
CA VAL A 202 0.54 3.53 3.88
C VAL A 202 0.46 3.33 2.37
N LEU A 203 1.34 2.51 1.79
CA LEU A 203 1.38 2.31 0.34
C LEU A 203 0.24 1.41 -0.16
N GLU A 204 -0.08 0.33 0.56
CA GLU A 204 -1.09 -0.65 0.16
C GLU A 204 -2.52 -0.22 0.49
N ASP A 205 -2.70 0.74 1.41
CA ASP A 205 -4.01 1.34 1.67
C ASP A 205 -4.51 2.06 0.41
N GLU A 206 -5.75 1.76 0.02
CA GLU A 206 -6.42 2.24 -1.19
C GLU A 206 -6.57 3.79 -1.24
N ARG A 207 -6.15 4.47 -0.17
CA ARG A 207 -6.20 5.92 0.02
C ARG A 207 -4.84 6.60 0.10
N GLY A 208 -3.75 5.86 0.30
CA GLY A 208 -2.41 6.43 0.52
C GLY A 208 -1.71 6.87 -0.76
N VAL A 209 -1.98 6.22 -1.88
CA VAL A 209 -1.38 6.53 -3.18
C VAL A 209 -2.44 6.52 -4.28
N GLU A 210 -2.52 7.60 -5.06
CA GLU A 210 -3.34 7.65 -6.28
C GLU A 210 -2.53 7.19 -7.52
N ALA A 211 -3.20 6.72 -8.57
CA ALA A 211 -2.54 6.23 -9.78
C ALA A 211 -1.62 7.28 -10.45
N PRO A 212 -2.00 8.57 -10.57
CA PRO A 212 -1.08 9.61 -11.07
C PRO A 212 0.10 9.86 -10.12
N GLY A 213 -0.13 9.72 -8.80
CA GLY A 213 0.92 9.78 -7.79
C GLY A 213 1.97 8.70 -8.02
N PHE A 214 1.55 7.45 -8.24
CA PHE A 214 2.48 6.36 -8.59
C PHE A 214 3.18 6.60 -9.95
N ALA A 215 2.46 7.11 -10.95
CA ALA A 215 3.06 7.47 -12.25
C ALA A 215 4.23 8.46 -12.09
N SER A 216 4.08 9.42 -11.14
CA SER A 216 5.09 10.43 -10.85
C SER A 216 6.35 9.88 -10.17
N MET A 217 6.28 8.69 -9.55
CA MET A 217 7.42 8.05 -8.89
C MET A 217 8.48 7.58 -9.90
N ASN A 218 8.15 7.41 -11.18
CA ASN A 218 9.09 7.07 -12.27
C ASN A 218 10.22 6.10 -11.85
N GLY A 219 9.85 4.92 -11.33
CA GLY A 219 10.79 3.88 -10.92
C GLY A 219 11.51 4.12 -9.58
N VAL A 220 11.25 5.23 -8.88
CA VAL A 220 11.87 5.58 -7.59
C VAL A 220 10.80 5.96 -6.59
N LEU A 221 10.70 5.19 -5.51
CA LEU A 221 9.98 5.60 -4.32
C LEU A 221 10.95 6.38 -3.44
N ARG A 222 10.60 7.62 -3.09
CA ARG A 222 11.33 8.36 -2.07
C ARG A 222 10.86 7.86 -0.70
N VAL A 223 11.79 7.38 0.11
CA VAL A 223 11.54 7.00 1.50
C VAL A 223 11.84 8.21 2.38
N ASP A 224 10.88 8.58 3.23
CA ASP A 224 11.03 9.73 4.12
C ASP A 224 12.01 9.42 5.27
N GLY A 225 12.68 10.47 5.76
CA GLY A 225 13.75 10.33 6.75
C GLY A 225 13.31 9.72 8.08
N GLU A 226 12.04 9.87 8.44
CA GLU A 226 11.44 9.32 9.67
C GLU A 226 11.22 7.81 9.60
N ASP A 227 11.04 7.25 8.39
CA ASP A 227 10.87 5.81 8.13
C ASP A 227 12.21 5.07 7.98
N THR A 228 13.32 5.82 7.98
CA THR A 228 14.65 5.21 8.03
C THR A 228 14.85 4.55 9.40
N PRO A 229 15.67 3.50 9.52
CA PRO A 229 15.74 2.77 10.77
C PRO A 229 16.06 3.65 11.98
N VAL A 230 15.49 3.37 13.15
CA VAL A 230 15.94 3.99 14.41
C VAL A 230 17.19 3.24 14.83
N TRP A 231 18.34 3.89 14.74
CA TRP A 231 19.62 3.26 15.03
C TRP A 231 20.12 3.67 16.41
N PRO A 232 20.78 2.78 17.16
CA PRO A 232 21.22 3.04 18.53
C PRO A 232 22.00 4.35 18.66
N GLU A 233 21.60 5.18 19.61
CA GLU A 233 22.25 6.46 19.94
C GLU A 233 23.65 6.25 20.57
N GLU A 234 23.85 5.11 21.22
CA GLU A 234 25.10 4.71 21.87
C GLU A 234 25.83 3.63 21.06
N PHE A 235 26.27 3.97 19.85
CA PHE A 235 27.09 3.07 19.05
C PHE A 235 28.58 3.37 19.30
N GLY A 236 29.31 2.44 19.94
CA GLY A 236 30.75 2.60 20.13
C GLY A 236 31.50 2.59 18.79
N PRO A 237 32.58 3.38 18.61
CA PRO A 237 33.25 3.57 17.31
C PRO A 237 33.79 2.28 16.66
N ASP A 238 34.02 1.22 17.46
CA ASP A 238 34.52 -0.09 17.02
C ASP A 238 33.53 -1.24 17.27
N GLU A 239 32.30 -0.96 17.71
CA GLU A 239 31.30 -2.02 17.87
C GLU A 239 30.88 -2.57 16.50
N GLU A 240 30.68 -3.89 16.43
CA GLU A 240 30.16 -4.56 15.24
C GLU A 240 28.80 -5.16 15.56
N LEU A 241 27.76 -4.72 14.84
CA LEU A 241 26.38 -5.19 15.01
C LEU A 241 25.85 -5.80 13.72
N VAL A 242 25.00 -6.81 13.81
CA VAL A 242 24.30 -7.38 12.66
C VAL A 242 22.93 -6.73 12.53
N PHE A 243 22.71 -6.03 11.43
CA PHE A 243 21.46 -5.34 11.11
C PHE A 243 20.73 -6.01 9.97
N THR A 244 19.40 -6.04 10.04
CA THR A 244 18.55 -6.38 8.90
C THR A 244 17.81 -5.13 8.44
N VAL A 245 17.92 -4.86 7.15
CA VAL A 245 17.33 -3.69 6.48
C VAL A 245 16.41 -4.14 5.36
N PHE A 246 15.39 -3.34 5.07
CA PHE A 246 14.37 -3.67 4.07
C PHE A 246 14.37 -2.63 2.95
N LEU A 247 14.53 -3.08 1.71
CA LEU A 247 14.39 -2.21 0.55
C LEU A 247 13.01 -2.42 -0.10
N PRO A 248 12.12 -1.42 -0.12
CA PRO A 248 10.77 -1.58 -0.66
C PRO A 248 10.78 -1.68 -2.19
N LEU A 249 10.04 -2.67 -2.71
CA LEU A 249 9.70 -2.87 -4.12
C LEU A 249 8.19 -2.72 -4.24
N VAL A 250 7.73 -1.62 -4.85
CA VAL A 250 6.31 -1.26 -4.94
C VAL A 250 5.77 -1.55 -6.32
N PHE A 251 4.83 -2.49 -6.39
CA PHE A 251 4.10 -2.84 -7.60
C PHE A 251 2.78 -2.07 -7.62
N GLY A 252 2.70 -1.02 -8.43
CA GLY A 252 1.50 -0.22 -8.62
C GLY A 252 0.83 -0.52 -9.95
N GLY A 253 -0.49 -0.68 -9.95
CA GLY A 253 -1.23 -1.09 -11.13
C GLY A 253 -2.71 -1.32 -10.85
N ASP A 254 -3.40 -1.92 -11.82
CA ASP A 254 -4.71 -2.50 -11.52
C ASP A 254 -4.56 -3.64 -10.49
N ILE A 255 -5.61 -3.85 -9.69
CA ILE A 255 -5.56 -4.78 -8.54
C ILE A 255 -5.11 -6.19 -8.93
N THR A 256 -5.45 -6.64 -10.13
CA THR A 256 -5.15 -7.99 -10.61
C THR A 256 -3.68 -8.10 -11.01
N THR A 257 -3.18 -7.19 -11.84
CA THR A 257 -1.81 -7.24 -12.34
C THR A 257 -0.78 -6.88 -11.27
N ALA A 258 -1.08 -5.92 -10.38
CA ALA A 258 -0.23 -5.58 -9.24
C ALA A 258 -0.07 -6.76 -8.28
N THR A 259 -1.18 -7.44 -7.95
CA THR A 259 -1.16 -8.64 -7.10
C THR A 259 -0.38 -9.78 -7.76
N LEU A 260 -0.61 -10.03 -9.05
CA LEU A 260 0.12 -11.06 -9.79
C LEU A 260 1.63 -10.78 -9.85
N ALA A 261 2.03 -9.52 -10.06
CA ALA A 261 3.43 -9.13 -10.09
C ALA A 261 4.11 -9.34 -8.74
N ALA A 262 3.53 -8.84 -7.64
CA ALA A 262 4.06 -9.02 -6.30
C ALA A 262 4.17 -10.51 -5.93
N PHE A 263 3.15 -11.30 -6.26
CA PHE A 263 3.12 -12.74 -5.99
C PHE A 263 4.19 -13.53 -6.76
N ARG A 264 4.43 -13.21 -8.04
CA ARG A 264 5.51 -13.83 -8.84
C ARG A 264 6.87 -13.65 -8.17
N VAL A 265 7.10 -12.47 -7.60
CA VAL A 265 8.35 -12.10 -6.95
C VAL A 265 8.46 -12.75 -5.56
N ALA A 266 7.42 -12.65 -4.73
CA ALA A 266 7.41 -13.14 -3.36
C ALA A 266 7.48 -14.68 -3.26
N GLU A 267 6.79 -15.41 -4.13
CA GLU A 267 6.79 -16.89 -4.10
C GLU A 267 7.93 -17.51 -4.93
N GLY A 268 8.81 -16.70 -5.52
CA GLY A 268 9.90 -17.22 -6.34
C GLY A 268 9.41 -18.02 -7.56
N ARG A 269 8.19 -17.73 -8.06
CA ARG A 269 7.64 -18.32 -9.29
C ARG A 269 8.34 -17.82 -10.55
N LEU A 270 9.30 -16.90 -10.39
CA LEU A 270 10.26 -16.56 -11.42
C LEU A 270 11.09 -17.80 -11.78
N ASN A 271 11.33 -18.00 -13.07
CA ASN A 271 12.28 -19.00 -13.51
C ASN A 271 13.70 -18.68 -12.97
N LYS A 272 14.59 -19.68 -12.98
CA LYS A 272 15.95 -19.57 -12.42
C LYS A 272 16.74 -18.39 -12.98
N GLU A 273 16.60 -18.12 -14.28
CA GLU A 273 17.27 -17.01 -14.96
C GLU A 273 16.77 -15.65 -14.46
N LYS A 274 15.45 -15.42 -14.47
CA LYS A 274 14.83 -14.17 -13.97
C LYS A 274 15.13 -13.92 -12.50
N ARG A 275 15.16 -14.98 -11.69
CA ARG A 275 15.56 -14.89 -10.28
C ARG A 275 17.02 -14.47 -10.14
N THR A 276 17.92 -15.04 -10.95
CA THR A 276 19.34 -14.67 -10.96
C THR A 276 19.51 -13.19 -11.36
N VAL A 277 18.78 -12.72 -12.37
CA VAL A 277 18.77 -11.31 -12.78
C VAL A 277 18.25 -10.41 -11.66
N LEU A 278 17.09 -10.74 -11.06
CA LEU A 278 16.52 -10.02 -9.92
C LEU A 278 17.54 -9.89 -8.77
N GLU A 279 18.20 -10.99 -8.40
CA GLU A 279 19.25 -10.97 -7.38
C GLU A 279 20.45 -10.10 -7.80
N GLN A 280 20.89 -10.15 -9.06
CA GLN A 280 21.99 -9.33 -9.57
C GLN A 280 21.65 -7.83 -9.60
N GLU A 281 20.42 -7.46 -9.94
CA GLU A 281 20.00 -6.07 -9.95
C GLU A 281 19.80 -5.53 -8.54
N LEU A 282 19.19 -6.31 -7.64
CA LEU A 282 19.12 -5.97 -6.22
C LEU A 282 20.52 -5.84 -5.60
N LYS A 283 21.47 -6.70 -6.01
CA LYS A 283 22.90 -6.58 -5.67
C LYS A 283 23.49 -5.26 -6.17
N GLY A 284 23.16 -4.85 -7.38
CA GLY A 284 23.60 -3.58 -7.97
C GLY A 284 23.04 -2.36 -7.22
N VAL A 285 21.76 -2.39 -6.83
CA VAL A 285 21.16 -1.36 -5.97
C VAL A 285 21.88 -1.33 -4.62
N PHE A 286 22.12 -2.51 -4.05
CA PHE A 286 22.74 -2.63 -2.74
C PHE A 286 24.23 -2.25 -2.72
N LEU A 287 24.95 -2.41 -3.84
CA LEU A 287 26.30 -1.87 -4.01
C LEU A 287 26.34 -0.35 -3.91
N GLY A 288 25.26 0.34 -4.25
CA GLY A 288 25.16 1.79 -4.05
C GLY A 288 25.12 2.20 -2.57
N PHE A 289 24.83 1.27 -1.66
CA PHE A 289 24.71 1.49 -0.21
C PHE A 289 25.94 1.11 0.60
N LEU A 290 26.92 0.42 0.04
CA LEU A 290 28.12 0.00 0.77
C LEU A 290 29.38 0.44 0.03
N PRO A 291 30.47 0.77 0.75
CA PRO A 291 31.78 0.96 0.13
C PRO A 291 32.15 -0.25 -0.74
N GLY A 292 32.83 -0.01 -1.86
CA GLY A 292 33.20 -1.08 -2.79
C GLY A 292 34.14 -2.13 -2.18
N ASP A 293 34.81 -1.78 -1.08
CA ASP A 293 35.69 -2.60 -0.26
C ASP A 293 35.00 -3.19 0.98
N TYR A 294 33.66 -3.09 1.09
CA TYR A 294 32.94 -3.60 2.25
C TYR A 294 33.13 -5.13 2.40
N PRO A 295 33.83 -5.61 3.45
CA PRO A 295 34.34 -6.97 3.49
C PRO A 295 33.23 -8.02 3.59
N TYR A 296 32.06 -7.62 4.10
CA TYR A 296 30.93 -8.51 4.34
C TYR A 296 29.88 -8.49 3.23
N TYR A 297 30.14 -7.80 2.11
CA TYR A 297 29.20 -7.67 1.00
C TYR A 297 28.68 -9.04 0.50
N ARG A 298 29.57 -10.01 0.24
CA ARG A 298 29.17 -11.35 -0.23
C ARG A 298 28.31 -12.09 0.80
N ALA A 299 28.62 -11.94 2.08
CA ALA A 299 27.86 -12.58 3.15
C ALA A 299 26.48 -11.91 3.33
N ALA A 300 26.39 -10.58 3.20
CA ALA A 300 25.12 -9.87 3.24
C ALA A 300 24.19 -10.31 2.12
N LEU A 301 24.71 -10.50 0.90
CA LEU A 301 23.93 -11.03 -0.22
C LEU A 301 23.44 -12.46 -0.03
N SER A 302 24.14 -13.28 0.75
CA SER A 302 23.69 -14.64 1.07
C SER A 302 22.44 -14.68 1.95
N THR A 303 22.04 -13.53 2.48
CA THR A 303 20.86 -13.35 3.33
C THR A 303 19.69 -12.68 2.62
N LEU A 304 19.89 -12.23 1.37
CA LEU A 304 18.83 -11.59 0.57
C LEU A 304 17.59 -12.49 0.52
N THR A 305 16.51 -11.99 1.10
CA THR A 305 15.20 -12.66 1.12
C THR A 305 14.15 -11.67 0.64
N LEU A 306 13.23 -12.14 -0.20
CA LEU A 306 12.08 -11.34 -0.61
C LEU A 306 10.93 -11.63 0.34
N VAL A 307 10.41 -10.59 0.97
CA VAL A 307 9.40 -10.67 2.03
C VAL A 307 8.21 -9.84 1.60
N PRO A 308 7.07 -10.44 1.23
CA PRO A 308 5.87 -9.66 0.97
C PRO A 308 5.40 -8.99 2.26
N SER A 309 4.75 -7.83 2.15
CA SER A 309 4.28 -7.01 3.29
C SER A 309 3.61 -7.82 4.40
N TRP A 310 2.65 -8.67 4.03
CA TRP A 310 1.88 -9.52 4.94
C TRP A 310 2.69 -10.61 5.67
N LYS A 311 3.93 -10.89 5.25
CA LYS A 311 4.86 -11.83 5.91
C LYS A 311 5.91 -11.15 6.78
N ILE A 312 5.95 -9.82 6.83
CA ILE A 312 6.94 -9.11 7.66
C ILE A 312 6.90 -9.59 9.12
N PRO A 313 5.74 -9.68 9.80
CA PRO A 313 5.70 -10.10 11.20
C PRO A 313 6.31 -11.50 11.41
N GLU A 314 5.90 -12.49 10.60
CA GLU A 314 6.44 -13.86 10.64
C GLU A 314 7.95 -13.88 10.37
N PHE A 315 8.40 -13.11 9.38
CA PHE A 315 9.81 -13.03 9.02
C PHE A 315 10.65 -12.45 10.17
N LEU A 316 10.16 -11.43 10.87
CA LEU A 316 10.85 -10.82 11.99
C LEU A 316 10.95 -11.76 13.20
N GLU A 317 9.90 -12.53 13.48
CA GLU A 317 9.94 -13.59 14.51
C GLU A 317 10.97 -14.66 14.16
N GLU A 318 10.99 -15.12 12.90
CA GLU A 318 12.00 -16.08 12.42
C GLU A 318 13.41 -15.51 12.47
N LEU A 319 13.59 -14.21 12.17
CA LEU A 319 14.89 -13.56 12.15
C LEU A 319 15.53 -13.58 13.55
N GLN A 320 14.75 -13.31 14.60
CA GLN A 320 15.18 -13.40 15.99
C GLN A 320 15.62 -14.83 16.37
N ALA A 321 14.89 -15.84 15.88
CA ALA A 321 15.27 -17.25 16.09
C ALA A 321 16.52 -17.67 15.27
N ARG A 322 16.73 -17.09 14.08
CA ARG A 322 17.84 -17.40 13.17
C ARG A 322 19.12 -16.64 13.48
N THR A 323 19.09 -15.62 14.33
CA THR A 323 20.22 -14.69 14.50
C THR A 323 21.49 -15.39 15.00
N ALA A 324 21.36 -16.45 15.80
CA ALA A 324 22.48 -17.28 16.26
C ALA A 324 23.21 -18.06 15.14
N ARG A 325 22.56 -18.32 14.01
CA ARG A 325 23.18 -19.00 12.85
C ARG A 325 23.80 -18.01 11.86
N LEU A 326 23.27 -16.79 11.81
CA LEU A 326 23.75 -15.73 10.91
C LEU A 326 25.09 -15.16 11.39
N THR A 327 25.29 -15.01 12.70
CA THR A 327 26.60 -14.63 13.27
C THR A 327 27.72 -15.58 12.89
N ALA A 328 27.47 -16.90 12.83
CA ALA A 328 28.46 -17.88 12.38
C ALA A 328 28.85 -17.77 10.89
N ARG A 329 28.05 -17.05 10.07
CA ARG A 329 28.37 -16.78 8.65
C ARG A 329 29.23 -15.55 8.43
N PHE A 330 29.39 -14.69 9.45
CA PHE A 330 30.27 -13.54 9.44
C PHE A 330 31.50 -13.87 10.31
N TYR A 331 32.71 -13.65 9.79
CA TYR A 331 33.94 -13.98 10.52
C TYR A 331 34.21 -12.95 11.63
N GLY A 332 34.26 -13.38 12.90
CA GLY A 332 34.53 -12.54 14.08
C GLY A 332 33.65 -12.94 15.28
N PRO A 333 33.83 -12.38 16.50
CA PRO A 333 32.85 -12.44 17.57
C PRO A 333 31.99 -11.15 17.54
N PRO A 334 30.87 -11.08 16.79
CA PRO A 334 30.04 -9.90 16.81
C PRO A 334 29.37 -9.86 18.19
N GLY A 335 29.51 -8.74 18.90
CA GLY A 335 28.60 -8.44 20.00
C GLY A 335 27.23 -8.24 19.38
N LEU A 336 26.36 -9.24 19.43
CA LEU A 336 25.06 -9.13 18.78
C LEU A 336 24.19 -8.17 19.58
N SER A 337 23.76 -7.08 18.96
CA SER A 337 22.64 -6.29 19.44
C SER A 337 21.56 -6.27 18.38
N VAL A 338 20.38 -6.80 18.71
CA VAL A 338 19.21 -6.75 17.84
C VAL A 338 18.47 -5.45 18.13
N VAL A 339 18.22 -4.65 17.09
CA VAL A 339 17.26 -3.55 17.18
C VAL A 339 15.88 -4.14 16.93
N GLY A 340 15.03 -4.13 17.96
CA GLY A 340 13.63 -4.50 17.87
C GLY A 340 12.80 -3.62 18.80
N ASN A 341 11.70 -3.08 18.28
CA ASN A 341 10.82 -2.09 18.92
C ASN A 341 11.52 -0.79 19.34
N GLY A 342 12.49 -0.31 18.57
CA GLY A 342 13.26 0.91 18.85
C GLY A 342 14.32 0.74 19.95
N TYR A 343 14.53 -0.49 20.43
CA TYR A 343 15.49 -0.78 21.50
C TYR A 343 16.63 -1.67 21.00
N LEU A 344 17.84 -1.28 21.37
CA LEU A 344 19.04 -2.10 21.23
C LEU A 344 19.04 -3.18 22.32
N ARG A 345 18.84 -4.45 21.96
CA ARG A 345 19.00 -5.58 22.88
C ARG A 345 20.28 -6.34 22.57
N ARG A 346 21.25 -6.26 23.47
CA ARG A 346 22.45 -7.10 23.46
C ARG A 346 22.03 -8.55 23.73
N VAL A 347 22.24 -9.45 22.75
CA VAL A 347 22.05 -10.89 22.92
C VAL A 347 23.33 -11.42 23.54
N LYS A 348 23.20 -11.98 24.75
CA LYS A 348 24.30 -12.58 25.52
C LYS A 348 24.72 -13.92 24.94
#